data_AF-A0A4Y8BVA3-F1
#
_entry.id   AF-A0A4Y8BVA3-F1
#
_cell.length_a   1.000
_cell.length_b   1.000
_cell.length_c   1.000
_cell.angle_alpha   90.00
_cell.angle_beta   90.00
_cell.angle_gamma   90.00
#
_symmetry.space_group_name_H-M   'P 1'
#
loop_
_entity.id
_entity.type
_entity.pdbx_description
1 polymer ?
#
loop_
_entity_poly.entity_id
_entity_poly.type
_entity_poly.pdbx_seq_one_letter_code
_entity_poly.pdbx_strand_id
1 'polypeptide(L)' 'LMYETVQNLNPYLDENRPRYLMGVGTPEDLVENVERGVDMFDCVMPTRNARNGTFFTSFGKFNIKKAE' A
#
# COMPACT_ATOMS: atom_id res chain seq x y z
N LEU A 1 0.13 -13.29 6.05
CA LEU A 1 1.57 -13.44 5.71
C LEU A 1 2.29 -12.10 5.66
N MET A 2 2.02 -11.19 4.71
CA MET A 2 2.74 -9.91 4.61
C MET A 2 2.74 -9.09 5.92
N TYR A 3 1.55 -8.81 6.47
CA TYR A 3 1.43 -8.03 7.72
C TYR A 3 2.19 -8.65 8.90
N GLU A 4 2.12 -9.98 9.02
CA GLU A 4 2.83 -10.72 10.05
C GLU A 4 4.35 -10.65 9.86
N THR A 5 4.83 -10.79 8.62
CA THR A 5 6.26 -10.64 8.30
C THR A 5 6.77 -9.24 8.67
N VAL A 6 6.03 -8.17 8.29
CA VAL A 6 6.40 -6.80 8.62
C VAL A 6 6.47 -6.61 10.13
N GLN A 7 5.45 -7.03 10.86
CA GLN A 7 5.41 -6.95 12.32
C GLN A 7 6.59 -7.69 12.98
N ASN A 8 6.88 -8.91 12.53
CA ASN A 8 7.92 -9.76 13.10
C ASN A 8 9.34 -9.26 12.79
N LEU A 9 9.51 -8.45 11.74
CA LEU A 9 10.80 -7.82 11.42
C LEU A 9 11.11 -6.63 12.32
N ASN A 10 10.11 -6.03 12.98
CA ASN A 10 10.29 -4.79 13.73
C ASN A 10 11.41 -4.81 14.79
N PRO A 11 11.62 -5.89 15.55
CA PRO A 11 12.71 -5.97 16.53
C PRO A 11 14.12 -6.01 15.93
N TYR A 12 14.25 -6.31 14.63
CA TYR A 12 15.53 -6.45 13.94
C TYR A 12 15.93 -5.21 13.13
N LEU A 13 15.04 -4.22 13.05
CA LEU A 13 15.24 -2.99 12.29
C LEU A 13 15.63 -1.85 13.25
N ASP A 14 16.59 -1.02 12.82
CA ASP A 14 16.99 0.19 13.56
C ASP A 14 15.78 1.13 13.69
N GLU A 15 15.42 1.47 14.93
CA GLU A 15 14.29 2.35 15.24
C GLU A 15 14.51 3.80 14.75
N ASN A 16 15.77 4.21 14.52
CA ASN A 16 16.10 5.56 14.11
C ASN A 16 16.19 5.73 12.59
N ARG A 17 15.87 4.69 11.81
CA ARG A 17 15.93 4.72 10.35
C ARG A 17 14.55 4.53 9.74
N PRO A 18 14.21 5.29 8.68
CA PRO A 18 12.96 5.09 7.95
C PRO A 18 12.83 3.67 7.40
N ARG A 19 11.64 3.11 7.52
CA ARG A 19 11.29 1.76 7.05
C ARG A 19 10.54 1.87 5.73
N TYR A 20 11.12 1.28 4.68
CA TYR A 20 10.59 1.33 3.32
C TYR A 20 10.04 -0.03 2.90
N LEU A 21 8.73 -0.12 2.65
CA LEU A 21 8.08 -1.34 2.17
C LEU A 21 7.88 -1.28 0.65
N MET A 22 8.70 -2.05 -0.06
CA MET A 22 8.75 -2.00 -1.52
C MET A 22 7.59 -2.74 -2.19
N GLY A 23 6.99 -2.12 -3.21
CA GLY A 23 6.01 -2.73 -4.10
C GLY A 23 4.58 -2.89 -3.54
N VAL A 24 4.30 -2.28 -2.38
CA VAL A 24 2.99 -2.32 -1.72
C VAL A 24 2.25 -1.00 -1.94
N GLY A 25 0.95 -1.06 -2.25
CA GLY A 25 0.22 0.19 -2.51
C GLY A 25 -1.29 0.14 -2.58
N THR A 26 -1.97 -0.96 -2.21
CA THR A 26 -3.42 -0.86 -2.00
C THR A 26 -3.70 0.09 -0.83
N PRO A 27 -4.77 0.92 -0.88
CA PRO A 27 -5.06 1.85 0.22
C PRO A 27 -5.13 1.15 1.58
N GLU A 28 -5.71 -0.05 1.63
CA GLU A 28 -5.83 -0.85 2.84
C GLU A 28 -4.44 -1.32 3.34
N ASP A 29 -3.59 -1.84 2.45
CA ASP A 29 -2.23 -2.26 2.82
C ASP A 29 -1.40 -1.08 3.35
N LEU A 30 -1.55 0.11 2.78
CA LEU A 30 -0.82 1.30 3.24
C LEU A 30 -1.20 1.63 4.69
N VAL A 31 -2.48 1.65 5.03
CA VAL A 31 -2.96 1.93 6.39
C VAL A 31 -2.46 0.88 7.38
N GLU A 32 -2.62 -0.40 7.05
CA GLU A 32 -2.20 -1.51 7.92
C GLU A 32 -0.69 -1.53 8.16
N ASN A 33 0.12 -1.21 7.15
CA ASN A 33 1.58 -1.21 7.32
C ASN A 33 2.11 0.06 8.00
N VAL A 34 1.40 1.20 7.89
CA VAL A 34 1.69 2.38 8.72
C VAL A 34 1.50 2.05 10.21
N GLU A 35 0.41 1.38 10.58
CA GLU A 35 0.19 0.92 11.97
C GLU A 35 1.31 -0.02 12.45
N ARG A 36 1.94 -0.76 11.53
CA ARG A 36 3.05 -1.67 11.81
C ARG A 36 4.44 -1.03 11.73
N GLY A 37 4.50 0.29 11.56
CA GLY A 37 5.75 1.06 11.62
C GLY A 37 6.47 1.21 10.28
N VAL A 38 5.79 1.12 9.15
CA VAL A 38 6.37 1.44 7.84
C VAL A 38 6.18 2.93 7.52
N ASP A 39 7.24 3.58 7.05
CA ASP A 39 7.27 5.02 6.79
C ASP A 39 7.14 5.38 5.31
N MET A 40 7.60 4.52 4.42
CA MET A 40 7.65 4.78 2.97
C MET A 40 7.15 3.59 2.15
N PHE A 41 6.60 3.89 0.98
CA PHE A 41 6.00 2.92 0.07
C PHE A 41 6.22 3.32 -1.39
N ASP A 42 6.27 2.31 -2.26
CA ASP A 42 6.19 2.51 -3.72
C ASP A 42 5.26 1.47 -4.34
N CYS A 43 4.52 1.88 -5.37
CA CYS A 43 3.71 0.96 -6.13
C CYS A 43 3.36 1.51 -7.51
N VAL A 44 3.42 0.66 -8.53
CA VAL A 44 2.93 0.99 -9.87
C VAL A 44 1.40 0.97 -9.96
N MET A 45 0.71 0.41 -8.97
CA MET A 45 -0.72 0.14 -9.02
C MET A 45 -1.58 1.39 -9.28
N PRO A 46 -1.37 2.55 -8.64
CA PRO A 46 -2.20 3.73 -8.89
C PRO A 46 -2.14 4.18 -10.36
N THR A 47 -0.94 4.29 -10.92
CA THR A 47 -0.77 4.73 -12.31
C THR A 47 -1.24 3.66 -13.31
N ARG A 48 -0.97 2.38 -13.04
CA ARG A 48 -1.42 1.26 -13.89
C ARG A 48 -2.94 1.14 -13.93
N ASN A 49 -3.61 1.30 -12.79
CA ASN A 49 -5.06 1.23 -12.70
C ASN A 49 -5.72 2.40 -13.42
N ALA A 50 -5.20 3.62 -13.24
CA ALA A 50 -5.72 4.81 -13.91
C ALA A 50 -5.66 4.66 -15.45
N ARG A 51 -4.54 4.16 -16.01
CA ARG A 51 -4.42 3.87 -17.46
C ARG A 51 -5.45 2.85 -17.97
N ASN A 52 -5.93 1.97 -17.10
CA ASN A 52 -6.97 0.98 -17.42
C ASN A 52 -8.38 1.44 -17.05
N GLY A 53 -8.57 2.71 -16.66
CA GLY A 53 -9.87 3.30 -16.34
C GLY A 53 -10.38 2.96 -14.93
N THR A 54 -9.50 2.57 -14.02
CA THR A 54 -9.84 2.25 -12.63
C THR A 54 -9.27 3.31 -11.68
N PHE A 55 -10.11 3.81 -10.78
CA PHE A 55 -9.80 4.87 -9.84
C PHE A 55 -10.04 4.40 -8.41
N PHE A 56 -9.22 4.88 -7.47
CA PHE A 56 -9.46 4.72 -6.04
C PHE A 56 -10.10 6.00 -5.53
N THR A 57 -11.19 5.84 -4.79
CA THR A 57 -11.93 6.94 -4.16
C THR A 57 -12.14 6.63 -2.69
N SER A 58 -12.60 7.61 -1.90
CA SER A 58 -13.01 7.38 -0.51
C SER A 58 -14.19 6.40 -0.37
N PHE A 59 -14.93 6.13 -1.44
CA PHE A 59 -16.04 5.17 -1.49
C PHE A 59 -15.62 3.81 -2.09
N GLY A 60 -14.31 3.60 -2.28
CA GLY A 60 -13.75 2.39 -2.85
C GLY A 60 -13.34 2.53 -4.32
N LYS A 61 -13.22 1.39 -4.99
CA LYS A 61 -12.69 1.27 -6.35
C LYS A 61 -13.78 1.50 -7.39
N PHE A 62 -13.57 2.50 -8.25
CA PHE A 62 -14.47 2.83 -9.35
C PHE A 62 -13.83 2.45 -10.71
N ASN A 63 -14.62 1.96 -11.66
CA ASN A 63 -14.14 1.69 -13.02
C ASN A 63 -15.03 2.39 -14.05
N ILE A 64 -14.45 3.38 -14.76
CA ILE A 64 -15.18 4.22 -15.70
C ILE A 64 -15.61 3.48 -16.97
N LYS A 65 -14.94 2.36 -17.32
CA LYS A 65 -15.28 1.55 -18.50
C LYS A 65 -16.38 0.53 -18.23
N LYS A 66 -16.64 0.22 -16.96
CA LYS A 66 -17.71 -0.71 -16.52
C LYS A 66 -18.96 0.01 -16.04
N ALA A 67 -18.95 1.34 -16.02
CA ALA A 67 -20.12 2.15 -15.75
C ALA A 67 -20.96 2.25 -17.04
N GLU A 68 -21.53 1.11 -17.45
CA GLU A 68 -22.62 0.98 -18.43
C GLU A 68 -23.73 0.12 -17.80
#